data_AF-A0A8T8K5K6-F1
#
_entry.id   AF-A0A8T8K5K6-F1
#
_cell.length_a   1.000
_cell.length_b   1.000
_cell.length_c   1.000
_cell.angle_alpha   90.00
_cell.angle_beta   90.00
_cell.angle_gamma   90.00
#
_symmetry.space_group_name_H-M   'P 1'
#
loop_
_entity.id
_entity.type
_entity.pdbx_description
1 polymer ?
#
loop_
_entity_poly.entity_id
_entity_poly.type
_entity_poly.pdbx_seq_one_letter_code
_entity_poly.pdbx_strand_id
1 'polypeptide(L)' 'MIEKIEVSMTNENIHNFKKGEFGVESINIDESRGFIEVVYSHHEIGTRYVLLPLQNVEKCDYLVKNSPKDIDIEEK' A
#
# COMPACT_ATOMS: atom_id res chain seq x y z
N MET A 1 2.90 3.58 9.07
CA MET A 1 2.77 3.82 7.61
C MET A 1 3.05 2.52 6.88
N ILE A 2 2.35 2.19 5.79
CA ILE A 2 2.59 0.95 5.04
C ILE A 2 3.94 1.05 4.32
N GLU A 3 4.82 0.08 4.55
CA GLU A 3 6.14 -0.02 3.92
C GLU A 3 6.12 -0.96 2.72
N LYS A 4 5.36 -2.04 2.80
CA LYS A 4 5.20 -3.01 1.72
C LYS A 4 3.76 -3.51 1.70
N ILE A 5 3.22 -3.73 0.51
CA ILE A 5 1.96 -4.45 0.29
C ILE A 5 2.11 -5.42 -0.88
N GLU A 6 1.53 -6.60 -0.73
CA GLU A 6 1.25 -7.55 -1.79
C GLU A 6 -0.26 -7.63 -1.97
N VAL A 7 -0.74 -7.44 -3.19
CA VAL A 7 -2.17 -7.42 -3.54
C VAL A 7 -2.43 -8.52 -4.55
N SER A 8 -3.21 -9.53 -4.13
CA SER A 8 -3.74 -10.56 -5.02
C SER A 8 -5.09 -10.11 -5.54
N MET A 9 -5.21 -10.04 -6.86
CA MET A 9 -6.41 -9.61 -7.56
C MET A 9 -7.28 -10.81 -7.90
N THR A 10 -8.59 -10.59 -8.06
CA THR A 10 -9.58 -11.63 -8.43
C THR A 10 -9.33 -12.27 -9.80
N ASN A 11 -8.47 -11.68 -10.62
CA ASN A 11 -8.06 -12.20 -11.92
C ASN A 11 -6.68 -12.89 -11.88
N GLU A 12 -6.27 -13.38 -10.71
CA GLU A 12 -5.01 -14.10 -10.44
C GLU A 12 -3.72 -13.26 -10.61
N ASN A 13 -3.83 -11.95 -10.88
CA ASN A 13 -2.67 -11.07 -10.91
C ASN A 13 -2.21 -10.71 -9.49
N ILE A 14 -0.90 -10.61 -9.30
CA ILE A 14 -0.29 -10.20 -8.03
C ILE A 14 0.49 -8.91 -8.25
N HIS A 15 0.17 -7.87 -7.48
CA HIS A 15 0.91 -6.61 -7.46
C HIS A 15 1.71 -6.48 -6.17
N ASN A 16 2.99 -6.16 -6.29
CA ASN A 16 3.90 -5.93 -5.18
C ASN A 16 4.35 -4.47 -5.18
N PHE A 17 4.10 -3.76 -4.08
CA PHE A 17 4.59 -2.40 -3.90
C PHE A 17 5.38 -2.31 -2.60
N LYS A 18 6.53 -1.63 -2.68
CA LYS A 18 7.37 -1.36 -1.52
C LYS A 18 7.86 0.07 -1.58
N LYS A 19 7.65 0.80 -0.49
CA LYS A 19 8.09 2.19 -0.34
C LYS A 19 9.60 2.28 -0.54
N GLY A 20 10.02 3.24 -1.37
CA GLY A 20 11.41 3.44 -1.76
C GLY A 20 11.88 2.58 -2.93
N GLU A 21 11.10 1.59 -3.38
CA GLU A 21 11.43 0.78 -4.57
C GLU A 21 10.66 1.27 -5.79
N PHE A 22 11.32 1.27 -6.96
CA PHE A 22 10.72 1.65 -8.25
C PHE A 22 10.00 3.01 -8.25
N GLY A 23 10.46 3.94 -7.41
CA GLY A 23 9.87 5.26 -7.26
C GLY A 23 8.58 5.30 -6.43
N VAL A 24 8.19 4.23 -5.73
CA VAL A 24 7.02 4.26 -4.83
C VAL A 24 7.33 5.13 -3.61
N GLU A 25 6.53 6.16 -3.40
CA GLU A 25 6.69 7.13 -2.31
C GLU A 25 5.75 6.83 -1.14
N SER A 26 4.51 6.47 -1.41
CA SER A 26 3.53 6.12 -0.38
C SER A 26 2.54 5.07 -0.84
N ILE A 27 2.05 4.30 0.14
CA ILE A 27 1.03 3.27 -0.02
C ILE A 27 -0.03 3.51 1.06
N ASN A 28 -1.29 3.67 0.66
CA ASN A 28 -2.42 3.90 1.56
C ASN A 28 -3.59 2.98 1.17
N ILE A 29 -4.27 2.42 2.16
CA ILE A 29 -5.54 1.71 1.96
C ILE A 29 -6.64 2.64 2.45
N ASP A 30 -7.55 3.05 1.57
CA ASP A 30 -8.72 3.83 1.92
C ASP A 30 -9.96 2.93 1.88
N GLU A 31 -10.30 2.38 3.05
CA GLU A 31 -11.46 1.49 3.21
C GLU A 31 -12.79 2.24 2.97
N SER A 32 -12.86 3.53 3.31
CA SER A 32 -14.08 4.32 3.13
C SER A 32 -14.37 4.57 1.66
N ARG A 33 -13.33 4.80 0.84
CA ARG A 33 -13.47 5.05 -0.60
C ARG A 33 -13.31 3.78 -1.44
N GLY A 34 -12.87 2.68 -0.84
CA GLY A 34 -12.86 1.36 -1.46
C GLY A 34 -11.69 1.11 -2.41
N PHE A 35 -10.51 1.69 -2.16
CA PHE A 35 -9.32 1.46 -2.98
C PHE A 35 -8.00 1.48 -2.19
N ILE A 36 -6.98 0.88 -2.78
CA ILE A 36 -5.58 1.02 -2.38
C ILE A 36 -4.94 2.05 -3.31
N GLU A 37 -4.31 3.07 -2.74
CA GLU A 37 -3.58 4.11 -3.45
C GLU A 37 -2.07 3.88 -3.32
N VAL A 38 -1.39 3.88 -4.47
CA VAL A 38 0.07 3.89 -4.55
C VAL A 38 0.49 5.16 -5.28
N VAL A 39 1.27 5.99 -4.59
CA VAL A 39 1.80 7.25 -5.13
C VAL A 39 3.27 7.05 -5.44
N TYR A 40 3.67 7.46 -6.64
CA TYR A 40 5.04 7.45 -7.09
C TYR A 40 5.67 8.84 -6.96
N SER A 41 6.99 8.87 -6.80
CA SER A 41 7.78 10.09 -6.74
C SER A 41 7.52 11.01 -7.94
N HIS A 42 7.57 12.31 -7.69
CA HIS A 42 7.43 13.32 -8.73
C HIS A 42 8.53 13.20 -9.79
N HIS A 43 8.13 13.17 -11.06
CA HIS A 43 9.01 13.29 -12.21
C HIS A 43 8.71 14.58 -12.99
N GLU A 44 9.56 14.95 -13.95
CA GLU A 44 9.41 16.19 -14.74
C GLU A 44 8.03 16.34 -15.42
N ILE A 45 7.36 15.22 -15.72
CA ILE A 45 6.04 15.17 -16.38
C ILE A 45 4.89 15.22 -15.36
N GLY A 46 5.16 14.93 -14.08
CA GLY A 46 4.15 14.94 -13.01
C GLY A 46 4.31 13.80 -12.01
N THR A 47 3.31 13.67 -11.14
CA THR A 47 3.22 12.60 -10.13
C THR A 47 2.29 11.51 -10.62
N ARG A 48 2.74 10.25 -10.60
CA ARG A 48 1.92 9.11 -10.99
C ARG A 48 1.19 8.55 -9.78
N TYR A 49 -0.11 8.32 -9.96
CA TYR A 49 -0.99 7.68 -8.98
C TYR A 49 -1.53 6.38 -9.56
N VAL A 50 -1.56 5.32 -8.74
CA VAL A 50 -2.20 4.05 -9.08
C VAL A 50 -3.26 3.78 -8.03
N LEU A 51 -4.49 3.52 -8.48
CA LEU A 51 -5.62 3.15 -7.63
C LEU A 51 -6.04 1.73 -7.95
N LEU A 52 -6.03 0.85 -6.95
CA LEU A 52 -6.50 -0.52 -7.05
C LEU A 52 -7.84 -0.62 -6.31
N PRO A 53 -8.96 -0.84 -7.02
CA PRO A 53 -10.27 -0.99 -6.37
C PRO A 53 -10.29 -2.23 -5.49
N LEU A 54 -10.73 -2.10 -4.22
CA LEU A 54 -10.83 -3.22 -3.28
C LEU A 54 -11.80 -4.32 -3.77
N GLN A 55 -12.76 -3.94 -4.62
CA GLN A 55 -13.71 -4.87 -5.26
C GLN A 55 -13.01 -5.93 -6.12
N ASN A 56 -11.83 -5.62 -6.64
CA ASN A 56 -11.03 -6.52 -7.48
C ASN A 56 -9.90 -7.16 -6.69
N VAL A 57 -9.80 -6.93 -5.38
CA VAL A 57 -8.79 -7.50 -4.50
C VAL A 57 -9.37 -8.73 -3.82
N GLU A 58 -8.71 -9.87 -4.00
CA GLU A 58 -9.04 -11.11 -3.30
C GLU A 58 -8.37 -11.14 -1.92
N LYS A 59 -7.09 -10.74 -1.86
CA LYS A 59 -6.30 -10.70 -0.64
C LYS A 59 -5.29 -9.55 -0.72
N CYS A 60 -5.01 -8.91 0.41
CA CYS A 60 -3.84 -8.04 0.52
C CYS A 60 -3.08 -8.33 1.82
N ASP A 61 -1.76 -8.49 1.71
CA ASP A 61 -0.85 -8.67 2.84
C ASP A 61 0.07 -7.44 2.90
N TYR A 62 0.14 -6.75 4.03
CA TYR A 62 0.94 -5.54 4.16
C TYR A 62 1.74 -5.47 5.46
N LEU A 63 2.88 -4.79 5.38
CA LEU A 63 3.76 -4.50 6.50
C LEU A 63 3.67 -3.00 6.82
N VAL A 64 3.36 -2.69 8.07
CA VAL A 64 3.35 -1.31 8.57
C VAL A 64 4.64 -1.07 9.37
N LYS A 65 5.33 0.04 9.11
CA LYS A 65 6.33 0.55 10.04
C LYS A 65 5.62 1.13 11.24
N ASN A 66 5.74 0.43 12.36
CA ASN A 66 5.34 0.94 13.66
C ASN A 66 6.23 2.12 14.03
N SER A 67 5.63 3.19 14.53
CA SER A 67 6.39 4.19 15.23
C SER A 67 6.83 3.61 16.59
N PRO A 68 7.92 4.10 17.22
CA PRO A 68 8.36 3.60 18.52
C PRO A 68 7.28 3.65 19.63
N LYS A 69 6.17 4.37 19.41
CA LYS A 69 5.05 4.51 20.34
C LYS A 69 3.99 3.41 20.22
N ASP A 70 4.05 2.59 19.17
CA ASP A 70 3.02 1.58 18.89
C ASP A 70 3.39 0.17 19.42
N ILE A 71 4.48 0.05 20.19
CA ILE A 71 5.02 -1.23 20.71
C ILE A 71 4.52 -1.53 22.14
N ASP A 72 3.84 -0.61 22.82
CA ASP A 72 3.43 -0.75 24.22
C ASP A 72 2.08 -1.48 24.45
N ILE A 73 1.57 -2.24 23.47
CA ILE A 73 0.29 -2.96 23.65
C ILE A 73 0.43 -4.40 23.14
N GLU A 74 0.96 -5.28 23.99
CA GLU A 74 0.42 -6.62 24.29
C GLU A 74 1.45 -7.45 25.08
N GLU A 75 1.55 -7.19 26.39
CA GLU A 75 1.86 -8.25 27.37
C GLU A 75 0.90 -8.10 28.55
N LYS A 76 -0.22 -8.83 28.51
CA LYS A 76 -0.97 -9.27 29.69
C LYS A 76 -1.64 -10.61 29.45
#